data_AF-A0A3S4U6T7-F1
#
_entry.id   AF-A0A3S4U6T7-F1
#
_cell.length_a   1.000
_cell.length_b   1.000
_cell.length_c   1.000
_cell.angle_alpha   90.00
_cell.angle_beta   90.00
_cell.angle_gamma   90.00
#
_symmetry.space_group_name_H-M   'P 1'
#
loop_
_entity.id
_entity.type
_entity.pdbx_description
1 polymer ?
#
loop_
_entity_poly.entity_id
_entity_poly.type
_entity_poly.pdbx_seq_one_letter_code
_entity_poly.pdbx_strand_id
1 'polypeptide(L)'
;MEIVECYRREPIIYNSDEQSSIKRSGVDTLVVTSLEILYALIEFLPESEQDWLKNCKLVTVSSRIADIAKSQGWQTVILSSKADNQSLLKTLLS
;
A
#
# COMPACT_ATOMS: atom_id res chain seq x y z
N MET A 1 12.49 -31.49 -1.38
CA MET A 1 12.72 -30.21 -0.68
C MET A 1 11.61 -30.10 0.33
N GLU A 2 11.93 -30.18 1.62
CA GLU A 2 10.94 -30.07 2.69
C GLU A 2 10.78 -28.58 3.03
N ILE A 3 9.54 -28.11 3.12
CA ILE A 3 9.23 -26.71 3.48
C ILE A 3 8.93 -26.70 4.98
N VAL A 4 9.59 -25.81 5.72
CA VAL A 4 9.31 -25.57 7.14
C VAL A 4 8.72 -24.17 7.28
N GLU A 5 7.53 -24.08 7.86
CA GLU A 5 6.87 -22.81 8.15
C GLU A 5 7.50 -22.18 9.41
N CYS A 6 8.30 -21.12 9.24
CA CYS A 6 8.99 -20.45 10.35
C CYS A 6 8.24 -19.24 10.90
N TYR A 7 7.23 -18.74 10.19
CA TYR A 7 6.42 -17.60 10.60
C TYR A 7 5.12 -17.54 9.81
N ARG A 8 4.15 -16.77 10.34
CA ARG A 8 2.90 -16.41 9.67
C ARG A 8 2.66 -14.92 9.82
N ARG A 9 2.04 -14.29 8.82
CA ARG A 9 1.58 -12.91 8.92
C ARG A 9 0.20 -12.89 9.53
N GLU A 10 0.01 -12.02 10.50
CA GLU A 10 -1.28 -11.76 11.14
C GLU A 10 -1.68 -10.31 10.87
N PRO A 11 -2.91 -10.05 10.42
CA PRO A 11 -3.40 -8.69 10.25
C PRO A 11 -3.53 -8.01 11.61
N ILE A 12 -3.20 -6.72 11.65
CA ILE A 12 -3.46 -5.87 12.80
C ILE A 12 -4.90 -5.37 12.72
N ILE A 13 -5.67 -5.54 13.79
CA ILE A 13 -7.05 -5.04 13.86
C ILE A 13 -7.00 -3.60 14.35
N TYR A 14 -7.36 -2.67 13.46
CA TYR A 14 -7.46 -1.25 13.77
C TYR A 14 -8.90 -0.87 14.11
N ASN A 15 -9.07 0.11 14.99
CA ASN A 15 -10.40 0.66 15.22
C ASN A 15 -10.78 1.67 14.12
N SER A 16 -12.07 2.01 14.04
CA SER A 16 -12.61 2.91 13.01
C SER A 16 -12.03 4.33 13.06
N ASP A 17 -11.64 4.80 14.26
CA ASP A 17 -11.09 6.14 14.43
C ASP A 17 -9.66 6.24 13.88
N GLU A 18 -8.84 5.20 14.11
CA GLU A 18 -7.51 5.06 13.53
C GLU A 18 -7.58 5.02 11.99
N GLN A 19 -8.52 4.23 11.44
CA GLN A 19 -8.75 4.13 10.00
C GLN A 19 -9.10 5.48 9.38
N SER A 20 -10.02 6.22 10.00
CA SER A 20 -10.45 7.52 9.50
C SER A 20 -9.39 8.62 9.68
N SER A 21 -8.46 8.43 10.62
CA SER A 21 -7.45 9.46 10.95
C SER A 21 -6.45 9.71 9.83
N ILE A 22 -6.12 8.69 9.03
CA ILE A 22 -5.11 8.80 7.96
C ILE A 22 -5.54 9.78 6.86
N LYS A 23 -6.84 9.84 6.55
CA LYS A 23 -7.39 10.79 5.59
C LYS A 23 -7.33 12.22 6.13
N ARG A 24 -7.53 12.39 7.44
CA ARG A 24 -7.54 13.69 8.12
C ARG A 24 -6.14 14.26 8.33
N SER A 25 -5.09 13.44 8.28
CA SER A 25 -3.71 13.90 8.46
C SER A 25 -3.09 14.52 7.21
N GLY A 26 -3.81 14.56 6.08
CA GLY A 26 -3.32 15.15 4.84
C GLY A 26 -2.34 14.26 4.07
N VAL A 27 -2.31 12.97 4.37
CA VAL A 27 -1.52 11.99 3.59
C VAL A 27 -2.04 11.94 2.17
N ASP A 28 -1.13 12.11 1.20
CA ASP A 28 -1.42 12.04 -0.23
C ASP A 28 -0.63 10.93 -0.96
N THR A 29 0.35 10.33 -0.28
CA THR A 29 1.30 9.38 -0.84
C THR A 29 1.43 8.16 0.06
N LEU A 30 1.21 6.98 -0.50
CA LEU A 30 1.22 5.69 0.18
C LEU A 30 2.32 4.82 -0.40
N VAL A 31 3.03 4.10 0.48
CA VAL A 31 4.10 3.17 0.09
C VAL A 31 3.67 1.75 0.42
N VAL A 32 3.66 0.87 -0.59
CA VAL A 32 3.34 -0.55 -0.41
C VAL A 32 4.46 -1.44 -0.94
N THR A 33 4.92 -2.36 -0.10
CA THR A 33 6.09 -3.22 -0.39
C THR A 33 5.71 -4.67 -0.72
N SER A 34 4.43 -5.03 -0.62
CA SER A 34 3.90 -6.35 -0.98
C SER A 34 2.45 -6.26 -1.48
N LEU A 35 1.96 -7.32 -2.14
CA LEU A 35 0.53 -7.42 -2.49
C LEU A 35 -0.35 -7.56 -1.25
N GLU A 36 0.11 -8.26 -0.21
CA GLU A 36 -0.65 -8.41 1.03
C GLU A 36 -0.90 -7.05 1.70
N ILE A 37 0.10 -6.16 1.69
CA ILE A 37 -0.09 -4.79 2.19
C ILE A 37 -1.07 -4.01 1.31
N LEU A 38 -1.01 -4.16 -0.01
CA LEU A 38 -1.96 -3.52 -0.92
C LEU A 38 -3.41 -3.95 -0.64
N TYR A 39 -3.64 -5.26 -0.47
CA TYR A 39 -4.98 -5.76 -0.15
C TYR A 39 -5.44 -5.33 1.24
N ALA A 40 -4.57 -5.44 2.25
CA ALA A 40 -4.87 -4.96 3.60
C ALA A 40 -5.22 -3.47 3.59
N LEU A 41 -4.54 -2.64 2.80
CA LEU A 41 -4.83 -1.22 2.66
C LEU A 41 -6.18 -0.93 1.99
N ILE A 42 -6.60 -1.76 1.03
CA ILE A 42 -7.93 -1.64 0.39
C ILE A 42 -9.03 -2.03 1.37
N GLU A 43 -8.80 -3.08 2.17
CA GLU A 43 -9.74 -3.56 3.20
C GLU A 43 -9.76 -2.65 4.44
N PHE A 44 -8.70 -1.89 4.67
CA PHE A 44 -8.54 -1.00 5.82
C PHE A 44 -9.53 0.17 5.82
N LEU A 45 -10.01 0.61 4.65
CA LEU A 45 -10.98 1.69 4.54
C LEU A 45 -12.33 1.19 4.02
N PRO A 46 -13.44 1.73 4.54
CA PRO A 46 -14.76 1.45 3.99
C PRO A 46 -14.84 1.90 2.52
N GLU A 47 -15.71 1.25 1.75
CA GLU A 47 -15.90 1.52 0.32
C GLU A 47 -16.18 3.01 0.03
N SER A 48 -16.92 3.69 0.92
CA SER A 48 -17.22 5.12 0.83
C SER A 48 -15.99 6.04 0.90
N GLU A 49 -14.84 5.52 1.35
CA GLU A 49 -13.59 6.26 1.44
C GLU A 49 -12.53 5.77 0.43
N GLN A 50 -12.83 4.75 -0.37
CA GLN A 50 -11.87 4.24 -1.35
C GLN A 50 -11.54 5.26 -2.45
N ASP A 51 -12.44 6.20 -2.78
CA ASP A 51 -12.11 7.27 -3.73
C ASP A 51 -10.91 8.09 -3.29
N TRP A 52 -10.80 8.42 -2.00
CA TRP A 52 -9.60 9.11 -1.48
C TRP A 52 -8.36 8.24 -1.68
N LEU A 53 -8.46 6.96 -1.30
CA LEU A 53 -7.36 6.00 -1.40
C LEU A 53 -6.82 5.89 -2.82
N LYS A 54 -7.70 5.73 -3.82
CA LYS A 54 -7.32 5.56 -5.23
C LYS A 54 -6.79 6.84 -5.88
N ASN A 55 -7.08 8.00 -5.28
CA ASN A 55 -6.53 9.30 -5.71
C ASN A 55 -5.16 9.62 -5.08
N CYS A 56 -4.77 8.94 -4.00
CA CYS A 56 -3.40 9.05 -3.47
C CYS A 56 -2.37 8.57 -4.49
N LYS A 57 -1.13 9.08 -4.42
CA LYS A 57 0.01 8.49 -5.12
C LYS A 57 0.38 7.17 -4.45
N LEU A 58 0.46 6.08 -5.20
CA LEU A 58 0.92 4.79 -4.68
C LEU A 58 2.32 4.46 -5.17
N VAL A 59 3.28 4.42 -4.26
CA VAL A 59 4.62 3.91 -4.52
C VAL A 59 4.63 2.40 -4.28
N THR A 60 5.04 1.65 -5.30
CA THR A 60 5.17 0.18 -5.27
C THR A 60 6.61 -0.23 -5.53
N VAL A 61 6.98 -1.46 -5.19
CA VAL A 61 8.37 -1.95 -5.30
C VAL A 61 8.57 -3.02 -6.39
N SER A 62 7.51 -3.34 -7.13
CA SER A 62 7.56 -4.28 -8.26
C SER A 62 6.44 -4.00 -9.24
N SER A 63 6.68 -4.27 -10.53
CA SER A 63 5.66 -4.14 -11.59
C SER A 63 4.40 -4.95 -11.27
N ARG A 64 4.56 -6.16 -10.73
CA ARG A 64 3.43 -7.00 -10.30
C ARG A 64 2.48 -6.31 -9.32
N ILE A 65 3.01 -5.55 -8.35
CA ILE A 65 2.17 -4.79 -7.41
C ILE A 65 1.53 -3.61 -8.13
N ALA A 66 2.28 -2.92 -8.98
CA ALA A 66 1.79 -1.78 -9.75
C ALA A 66 0.62 -2.15 -10.67
N ASP A 67 0.70 -3.29 -11.35
CA ASP A 67 -0.33 -3.75 -12.28
C ASP A 67 -1.63 -4.11 -11.56
N ILE A 68 -1.52 -4.78 -10.41
CA ILE A 68 -2.68 -5.06 -9.55
C ILE A 68 -3.27 -3.76 -8.99
N ALA A 69 -2.45 -2.80 -8.55
CA ALA A 69 -2.97 -1.52 -8.06
C ALA A 69 -3.77 -0.79 -9.14
N LYS A 70 -3.25 -0.74 -10.37
CA LYS A 70 -3.96 -0.15 -11.52
C LYS A 70 -5.26 -0.89 -11.83
N SER A 71 -5.27 -2.23 -11.81
CA SER A 71 -6.52 -2.99 -12.02
C SER A 71 -7.55 -2.76 -10.91
N GLN A 72 -7.09 -2.36 -9.72
CA GLN A 72 -7.92 -1.97 -8.58
C GLN A 72 -8.30 -0.48 -8.61
N GLY A 73 -8.11 0.22 -9.74
CA GLY A 73 -8.60 1.59 -9.96
C GLY A 73 -7.69 2.71 -9.47
N TRP A 74 -6.43 2.42 -9.10
CA TRP A 74 -5.50 3.44 -8.63
C TRP A 74 -5.09 4.41 -9.75
N GLN A 75 -5.19 5.71 -9.50
CA GLN A 75 -4.97 6.73 -10.53
C GLN A 75 -3.48 7.00 -10.78
N THR A 76 -2.69 7.13 -9.71
CA THR A 76 -1.25 7.39 -9.79
C THR A 76 -0.45 6.29 -9.12
N VAL A 77 0.30 5.53 -9.91
CA VAL A 77 1.17 4.44 -9.44
C VAL A 77 2.61 4.68 -9.88
N ILE A 78 3.51 4.76 -8.90
CA ILE A 78 4.94 5.00 -9.08
C ILE A 78 5.69 3.71 -8.72
N LEU A 79 6.64 3.32 -9.56
CA LEU A 79 7.45 2.13 -9.34
C LEU A 79 8.82 2.53 -8.79
N SER A 80 9.08 2.19 -7.53
CA SER A 80 10.41 2.18 -6.94
C SER A 80 11.23 1.02 -7.49
N SER A 81 12.53 1.24 -7.65
CA SER A 81 13.46 0.21 -8.12
C SER A 81 13.58 -0.99 -7.16
N LYS A 82 13.41 -0.76 -5.85
CA LYS A 82 13.52 -1.77 -4.78
C LYS A 82 12.70 -1.36 -3.56
N ALA A 83 12.54 -2.30 -2.62
CA ALA A 83 11.86 -2.09 -1.35
C ALA A 83 12.75 -1.53 -0.23
N ASP A 84 14.05 -1.34 -0.47
CA ASP A 84 14.94 -0.75 0.53
C ASP A 84 14.68 0.76 0.69
N ASN A 85 15.02 1.28 1.87
CA ASN A 85 14.74 2.66 2.25
C ASN A 85 15.41 3.68 1.32
N GLN A 86 16.60 3.40 0.79
CA GLN A 86 17.30 4.34 -0.09
C GLN A 86 16.58 4.48 -1.43
N SER A 87 16.15 3.35 -2.00
CA SER A 87 15.39 3.32 -3.25
C SER A 87 14.02 3.99 -3.10
N LEU A 88 13.33 3.74 -1.98
CA LEU A 88 12.05 4.38 -1.66
C LEU A 88 12.21 5.89 -1.49
N LEU A 89 13.19 6.34 -0.70
CA LEU A 89 13.43 7.77 -0.48
C LEU A 89 13.77 8.49 -1.79
N LYS A 90 14.60 7.89 -2.65
CA LYS A 90 14.90 8.44 -3.97
C LYS A 90 13.64 8.59 -4.84
N THR A 91 12.73 7.63 -4.76
CA THR A 91 11.46 7.64 -5.51
C THR A 91 10.50 8.72 -4.98
N LEU A 92 10.53 9.00 -3.68
CA LEU A 92 9.69 10.02 -3.05
C LEU A 92 10.19 11.45 -3.31
N LEU A 93 11.48 11.62 -3.57
CA LEU A 93 12.12 12.92 -3.79
C LEU A 93 12.27 13.31 -5.27
N SER A 94 11.85 12.45 -6.21
CA SER A 94 11.90 12.71 -7.66
C SER A 94 10.66 13.43 -8.15
#